data_AF-A0A2H0YLZ8-F1
#
_entry.id   AF-A0A2H0YLZ8-F1
#
_cell.length_a   1.000
_cell.length_b   1.000
_cell.length_c   1.000
_cell.angle_alpha   90.00
_cell.angle_beta   90.00
_cell.angle_gamma   90.00
#
_symmetry.space_group_name_H-M   'P 1'
#
loop_
_entity.id
_entity.type
_entity.pdbx_description
1 polymer ?
#
loop_
_entity_poly.entity_id
_entity_poly.type
_entity_poly.pdbx_seq_one_letter_code
_entity_poly.pdbx_strand_id
1 'polypeptide(L)' 'MTIPLINNESLKKFIQGVKISQERKDFLLSKLPEMDFDERKALFEALTKIHLLDLEEEKAIARVKKFWEK' A
#
# COMPACT_ATOMS: atom_id res chain seq x y z
N MET A 1 -6.92 -19.86 10.72
CA MET A 1 -7.68 -18.62 10.97
C MET A 1 -7.30 -17.64 9.85
N THR A 2 -8.14 -17.47 8.83
CA THR A 2 -7.82 -16.60 7.67
C THR A 2 -8.07 -15.15 8.04
N ILE A 3 -7.02 -14.32 8.04
CA ILE A 3 -7.16 -12.86 8.25
C ILE A 3 -7.91 -12.29 7.03
N PRO A 4 -9.10 -11.66 7.18
CA PRO A 4 -9.92 -11.19 6.06
C PRO A 4 -9.20 -10.16 5.16
N LEU A 5 -8.16 -9.53 5.67
CA LEU A 5 -7.33 -8.54 4.96
C LEU A 5 -6.35 -9.16 3.96
N ILE A 6 -5.99 -10.45 4.11
CA ILE A 6 -4.97 -11.14 3.31
C ILE A 6 -5.66 -12.07 2.29
N ASN A 7 -6.66 -11.54 1.59
CA ASN A 7 -7.28 -12.20 0.45
C ASN A 7 -7.07 -11.38 -0.82
N ASN A 8 -7.33 -11.98 -1.98
CA ASN A 8 -7.05 -11.35 -3.28
C ASN A 8 -7.83 -10.05 -3.48
N GLU A 9 -9.08 -9.96 -3.03
CA GLU A 9 -9.89 -8.76 -3.21
C GLU A 9 -9.39 -7.60 -2.35
N SER A 10 -9.11 -7.88 -1.07
CA SER A 10 -8.57 -6.91 -0.12
C SER A 10 -7.20 -6.39 -0.58
N LEU A 11 -6.32 -7.28 -1.01
CA LEU A 11 -4.99 -6.92 -1.51
C LEU A 11 -5.04 -6.16 -2.83
N LYS A 12 -5.94 -6.54 -3.75
CA LYS A 12 -6.16 -5.80 -5.00
C LYS A 12 -6.57 -4.36 -4.72
N LYS A 13 -7.54 -4.14 -3.83
CA LYS A 13 -7.96 -2.80 -3.42
C LYS A 13 -6.82 -2.03 -2.76
N PHE A 14 -6.02 -2.69 -1.93
CA PHE A 14 -4.89 -2.05 -1.27
C PHE A 14 -3.80 -1.63 -2.26
N ILE A 15 -3.39 -2.51 -3.18
CA ILE A 15 -2.44 -2.19 -4.27
C ILE A 15 -2.90 -0.97 -5.08
N GLN A 16 -4.20 -0.86 -5.35
CA GLN A 16 -4.76 0.29 -6.06
C GLN A 16 -4.61 1.60 -5.28
N GLY A 17 -4.75 1.57 -3.95
CA GLY A 17 -4.65 2.74 -3.07
C GLY A 17 -3.22 3.20 -2.74
N VAL A 18 -2.22 2.31 -2.84
CA VAL A 18 -0.81 2.65 -2.57
C VAL A 18 -0.24 3.52 -3.69
N LYS A 19 0.59 4.52 -3.36
CA LYS A 19 1.20 5.45 -4.34
C LYS A 19 2.48 4.89 -4.99
N ILE A 20 2.34 3.73 -5.62
CA ILE A 20 3.39 3.15 -6.50
C ILE A 20 3.02 3.36 -7.97
N SER A 21 4.01 3.19 -8.87
CA SER A 21 3.78 3.31 -10.32
C SER A 21 2.74 2.33 -10.83
N GLN A 22 2.02 2.71 -11.89
CA GLN A 22 1.00 1.84 -12.48
C GLN A 22 1.58 0.50 -12.95
N GLU A 23 2.77 0.52 -13.56
CA GLU A 23 3.52 -0.68 -13.96
C GLU A 23 3.73 -1.65 -12.78
N ARG A 24 4.12 -1.13 -11.60
CA ARG A 24 4.28 -1.96 -10.40
C ARG A 24 2.94 -2.50 -9.89
N LYS A 25 1.86 -1.70 -9.98
CA LYS A 25 0.51 -2.17 -9.63
C LYS A 25 0.11 -3.33 -10.53
N ASP A 26 0.26 -3.17 -11.83
CA ASP A 26 -0.12 -4.19 -12.81
C ASP A 26 0.70 -5.47 -12.62
N PHE A 27 2.02 -5.34 -12.38
CA PHE A 27 2.89 -6.46 -12.04
C PHE A 27 2.40 -7.21 -10.79
N LEU A 28 2.17 -6.51 -9.67
CA LEU A 28 1.72 -7.13 -8.42
C LEU A 28 0.34 -7.78 -8.57
N LEU A 29 -0.58 -7.12 -9.27
CA LEU A 29 -1.91 -7.65 -9.54
C LEU A 29 -1.88 -8.91 -10.40
N SER A 30 -0.94 -9.00 -11.34
CA SER A 30 -0.76 -10.20 -12.18
C SER A 30 -0.26 -11.40 -11.37
N LYS A 31 0.53 -11.16 -10.32
CA LYS A 31 1.13 -12.19 -9.46
C LYS A 31 0.24 -12.63 -8.29
N LEU A 32 -0.66 -11.76 -7.86
CA LEU A 32 -1.53 -11.99 -6.69
C LEU A 32 -2.31 -13.33 -6.72
N PRO A 33 -2.86 -13.82 -7.85
CA PRO A 33 -3.56 -15.10 -7.90
C PRO A 33 -2.63 -16.31 -7.66
N GLU A 34 -1.35 -16.18 -7.99
CA GLU A 34 -0.34 -17.23 -7.87
C GLU A 34 0.25 -17.31 -6.45
N MET A 35 0.07 -16.26 -5.64
CA MET A 35 0.66 -16.17 -4.32
C MET A 35 -0.05 -17.05 -3.28
N ASP A 36 0.74 -17.67 -2.41
CA ASP A 36 0.26 -18.33 -1.21
C ASP A 36 -0.05 -17.32 -0.08
N PHE A 37 -0.42 -17.84 1.10
CA PHE A 37 -0.78 -16.99 2.24
C PHE A 37 0.41 -16.19 2.78
N ASP A 38 1.58 -16.80 2.89
CA ASP A 38 2.77 -16.16 3.47
C ASP A 38 3.33 -15.10 2.52
N GLU A 39 3.32 -15.37 1.22
CA GLU A 39 3.67 -14.39 0.18
C GLU A 39 2.71 -13.18 0.20
N ARG A 40 1.40 -13.43 0.31
CA ARG A 40 0.40 -12.37 0.43
C ARG A 40 0.57 -11.54 1.70
N LYS A 41 0.93 -12.18 2.80
CA LYS A 41 1.23 -11.51 4.07
C LYS A 41 2.46 -10.61 3.93
N ALA A 42 3.54 -11.12 3.34
CA ALA A 42 4.75 -10.34 3.11
C ALA A 42 4.49 -9.13 2.19
N LEU A 43 3.69 -9.32 1.14
CA LEU A 43 3.24 -8.24 0.26
C LEU A 43 2.46 -7.17 1.03
N PHE A 44 1.50 -7.59 1.87
CA PHE A 44 0.71 -6.68 2.69
C PHE A 44 1.58 -5.83 3.61
N GLU A 45 2.55 -6.45 4.31
CA GLU A 45 3.48 -5.76 5.19
C GLU A 45 4.34 -4.75 4.44
N ALA A 46 4.85 -5.11 3.25
CA ALA A 46 5.65 -4.22 2.42
C ALA A 46 4.85 -3.01 1.92
N LEU A 47 3.65 -3.24 1.38
CA LEU A 47 2.76 -2.18 0.90
C LEU A 47 2.31 -1.26 2.05
N THR A 48 2.10 -1.80 3.24
CA THR A 48 1.76 -1.01 4.43
C THR A 48 2.88 -0.05 4.81
N LYS A 49 4.14 -0.51 4.80
CA LYS A 49 5.30 0.35 5.07
C LYS A 49 5.40 1.50 4.07
N ILE A 50 5.20 1.22 2.79
CA ILE A 50 5.20 2.25 1.73
C ILE A 50 4.09 3.27 1.99
N HIS A 51 2.86 2.79 2.21
CA HIS A 51 1.73 3.67 2.45
C HIS A 51 1.89 4.55 3.70
N LEU A 52 2.48 4.02 4.77
CA LEU A 52 2.77 4.79 5.97
C LEU A 52 3.79 5.90 5.72
N LEU A 53 4.83 5.63 4.93
CA LEU A 53 5.80 6.66 4.52
C LEU A 53 5.12 7.79 3.73
N ASP A 54 4.23 7.45 2.80
CA ASP A 54 3.46 8.45 2.04
C ASP A 54 2.61 9.34 2.97
N LEU A 55 1.95 8.74 3.98
CA LEU A 55 1.13 9.48 4.94
C LEU A 55 1.96 10.39 5.85
N GLU A 56 3.17 9.96 6.21
CA GLU A 56 4.11 10.78 6.99
C GLU A 56 4.60 11.98 6.18
N GLU A 57 4.92 11.78 4.90
CA GLU A 57 5.30 12.86 3.98
C GLU A 57 4.18 13.89 3.83
N GLU A 58 2.93 13.44 3.58
CA GLU A 58 1.78 14.32 3.48
C GLU A 58 1.58 15.16 4.74
N LYS A 59 1.71 14.53 5.93
CA LYS A 59 1.62 15.23 7.21
C LYS A 59 2.76 16.24 7.38
N ALA A 60 3.97 15.92 6.97
CA ALA A 60 5.12 16.82 7.04
C ALA A 60 4.90 18.06 6.14
N ILE A 61 4.48 17.85 4.89
CA ILE A 61 4.17 18.94 3.95
C ILE A 61 3.04 19.83 4.50
N ALA A 62 1.98 19.23 5.05
CA ALA A 62 0.87 20.00 5.64
C ALA A 62 1.32 20.89 6.81
N ARG A 63 2.26 20.42 7.65
CA ARG A 63 2.84 21.23 8.73
C ARG A 63 3.64 22.42 8.19
N VAL A 64 4.44 22.22 7.15
CA VAL A 64 5.23 23.29 6.51
C VAL A 64 4.31 24.35 5.90
N LYS A 65 3.27 23.95 5.15
CA LYS A 65 2.29 24.87 4.57
C LYS A 65 1.61 25.73 5.64
N LYS A 66 1.14 25.09 6.73
CA LYS A 66 0.52 25.80 7.86
C LYS A 66 1.47 26.79 8.55
N PHE A 67 2.77 26.52 8.53
CA PHE A 67 3.77 27.44 9.07
C PHE A 67 3.99 28.65 8.17
N TRP A 68 3.95 28.49 6.83
CA TRP A 68 4.11 29.59 5.87
C TRP A 68 2.86 30.44 5.65
N GLU A 69 1.67 29.90 5.90
CA GLU A 69 0.40 30.64 5.84
C GLU A 69 0.15 31.49 7.11
N LYS A 70 1.07 31.44 8.09
CA LYS A 70 1.08 32.28 9.29
C LYS A 70 2.03 33.46 9.13
#